data_AF-A0A962CQT7-F1
#
_entry.id   AF-A0A962CQT7-F1
#
_cell.length_a   1.000
_cell.length_b   1.000
_cell.length_c   1.000
_cell.angle_alpha   90.00
_cell.angle_beta   90.00
_cell.angle_gamma   90.00
#
_symmetry.space_group_name_H-M   'P 1'
#
loop_
_entity.id
_entity.type
_entity.pdbx_description
1 polymer ?
#
loop_
_entity_poly.entity_id
_entity_poly.type
_entity_poly.pdbx_seq_one_letter_code
_entity_poly.pdbx_strand_id
1 'polypeptide(L)'
;MKECDLVMKGGISSGIVYPKAVGILSKDYVFKNIGGASAGAIAAAFTAAAEYQRQNSNSKKGFKLLNKDLPEQIGNDLLSLFQPHEKHSKVFKILVDYISRDKPNKFWFITKNIFHLRKFYRLPETLLKTNFGLCSGLTNNHQSTKGLTDWLNYWLEKTAGRLNHGKLPDRPLTFGDLKAQGIKLKVITTNVSTQQSTPLPFLISCHAKLKDLKNLLPSNLVKYLVNQHNSTSNQTIFNDDYLVRIPKGDEMPVLMAVRMSLSFPVLLAAFPIYQVDRSRRLLDDDDYKVPRLCWYSDGGITSNFPIHLFDNMFPSRPTFGISLDKYHEHRQESDEDNKMSVPGKNRVYLPTNANQGKTIPINTIKSFSSFLGSIFSLS
;
A
#
# COMPACT_ATOMS: atom_id res chain seq x y z
N MET A 1 21.89 7.62 -18.51
CA MET A 1 21.46 7.72 -17.10
C MET A 1 21.97 6.50 -16.36
N LYS A 2 22.35 6.65 -15.10
CA LYS A 2 22.80 5.53 -14.26
C LYS A 2 21.60 4.65 -13.91
N GLU A 3 21.82 3.39 -13.56
CA GLU A 3 20.74 2.54 -13.05
C GLU A 3 20.74 2.56 -11.53
N CYS A 4 19.55 2.44 -10.92
CA CYS A 4 19.43 2.23 -9.49
C CYS A 4 18.21 1.38 -9.14
N ASP A 5 18.25 0.86 -7.92
CA ASP A 5 17.12 0.26 -7.26
C ASP A 5 16.59 1.20 -6.17
N LEU A 6 15.31 1.09 -5.84
CA LEU A 6 14.64 1.96 -4.89
C LEU A 6 13.71 1.16 -3.98
N VAL A 7 13.91 1.27 -2.66
CA VAL A 7 13.01 0.69 -1.66
C VAL A 7 12.52 1.78 -0.72
N MET A 8 11.20 1.81 -0.49
CA MET A 8 10.55 2.83 0.33
C MET A 8 9.80 2.20 1.50
N LYS A 9 10.06 2.73 2.70
CA LYS A 9 9.40 2.32 3.95
C LYS A 9 7.92 2.73 3.96
N GLY A 10 7.05 1.99 4.62
CA GLY A 10 5.67 2.41 4.87
C GLY A 10 5.55 3.44 6.01
N GLY A 11 4.37 4.07 6.12
CA GLY A 11 4.06 5.05 7.16
C GLY A 11 3.24 6.24 6.64
N ILE A 12 2.49 6.89 7.54
CA ILE A 12 1.50 7.92 7.18
C ILE A 12 2.13 9.18 6.58
N SER A 13 3.29 9.62 7.10
CA SER A 13 3.94 10.89 6.73
C SER A 13 4.60 10.90 5.35
N SER A 14 4.44 9.83 4.57
CA SER A 14 5.28 9.55 3.41
C SER A 14 4.74 9.97 2.04
N GLY A 15 3.44 10.25 1.95
CA GLY A 15 2.75 10.56 0.69
C GLY A 15 3.24 11.82 -0.05
N ILE A 16 3.88 12.77 0.65
CA ILE A 16 4.39 14.03 0.07
C ILE A 16 5.88 13.95 -0.27
N VAL A 17 6.67 13.21 0.52
CA VAL A 17 8.14 13.22 0.41
C VAL A 17 8.61 12.29 -0.70
N TYR A 18 8.07 11.07 -0.79
CA TYR A 18 8.50 10.11 -1.80
C TYR A 18 8.34 10.63 -3.24
N PRO A 19 7.22 11.25 -3.64
CA PRO A 19 7.08 11.72 -5.02
C PRO A 19 8.14 12.77 -5.41
N LYS A 20 8.52 13.68 -4.49
CA LYS A 20 9.59 14.66 -4.71
C LYS A 20 10.97 14.01 -4.81
N ALA A 21 11.29 13.09 -3.89
CA ALA A 21 12.56 12.37 -3.91
C ALA A 21 12.74 11.55 -5.19
N VAL A 22 11.69 10.85 -5.62
CA VAL A 22 11.65 10.11 -6.89
C VAL A 22 11.83 11.05 -8.07
N GLY A 23 11.14 12.20 -8.08
CA GLY A 23 11.29 13.22 -9.12
C GLY A 23 12.73 13.72 -9.27
N ILE A 24 13.45 13.92 -8.16
CA ILE A 24 14.87 14.30 -8.16
C ILE A 24 15.75 13.17 -8.68
N LEU A 25 15.62 11.96 -8.10
CA LEU A 25 16.42 10.79 -8.51
C LEU A 25 16.24 10.44 -10.00
N SER A 26 15.02 10.61 -10.54
CA SER A 26 14.70 10.34 -11.95
C SER A 26 15.46 11.18 -12.98
N LYS A 27 16.12 12.26 -12.54
CA LYS A 27 16.95 13.12 -13.40
C LYS A 27 18.25 12.41 -13.81
N ASP A 28 18.85 11.68 -12.88
CA ASP A 28 20.17 11.05 -13.04
C ASP A 28 20.08 9.53 -13.20
N TYR A 29 19.00 8.93 -12.65
CA TYR A 29 18.83 7.49 -12.57
C TYR A 29 17.67 6.92 -13.41
N VAL A 30 17.82 5.65 -13.75
CA VAL A 30 16.81 4.75 -14.31
C VAL A 30 16.48 3.74 -13.24
N PHE A 31 15.22 3.71 -12.80
CA PHE A 31 14.79 2.75 -11.78
C PHE A 31 14.62 1.37 -12.42
N LYS A 32 15.27 0.35 -11.83
CA LYS A 32 15.20 -1.03 -12.32
C LYS A 32 14.43 -1.92 -11.35
N ASN A 33 14.85 -2.01 -10.09
CA ASN A 33 14.09 -2.68 -9.06
C ASN A 33 13.44 -1.67 -8.12
N ILE A 34 12.14 -1.81 -7.87
CA ILE A 34 11.37 -0.87 -7.05
C ILE A 34 10.55 -1.66 -6.05
N GLY A 35 10.55 -1.28 -4.77
CA GLY A 35 9.71 -1.95 -3.78
C GLY A 35 9.31 -1.11 -2.58
N GLY A 36 8.32 -1.64 -1.85
CA GLY A 36 7.81 -0.98 -0.66
C GLY A 36 6.67 -1.75 0.01
N ALA A 37 6.26 -1.24 1.17
CA ALA A 37 5.16 -1.75 1.98
C ALA A 37 4.24 -0.59 2.39
N SER A 38 2.94 -0.85 2.56
CA SER A 38 1.95 0.16 2.94
C SER A 38 2.01 1.41 2.03
N ALA A 39 2.10 2.62 2.59
CA ALA A 39 2.29 3.85 1.84
C ALA A 39 3.54 3.85 0.92
N GLY A 40 4.60 3.12 1.31
CA GLY A 40 5.77 2.90 0.45
C GLY A 40 5.44 2.06 -0.80
N ALA A 41 4.45 1.17 -0.73
CA ALA A 41 3.96 0.43 -1.90
C ALA A 41 3.22 1.33 -2.90
N ILE A 42 2.48 2.34 -2.42
CA ILE A 42 1.88 3.37 -3.29
C ILE A 42 2.98 4.10 -4.06
N ALA A 43 3.98 4.60 -3.34
CA ALA A 43 5.10 5.32 -3.95
C ALA A 43 5.89 4.43 -4.92
N ALA A 44 6.09 3.16 -4.58
CA ALA A 44 6.76 2.18 -5.44
C ALA A 44 5.99 1.96 -6.75
N ALA A 45 4.67 1.75 -6.67
CA ALA A 45 3.84 1.54 -7.83
C ALA A 45 3.76 2.79 -8.73
N PHE A 46 3.65 3.98 -8.15
CA PHE A 46 3.70 5.23 -8.91
C PHE A 46 5.06 5.46 -9.56
N THR A 47 6.16 5.17 -8.86
CA THR A 47 7.51 5.23 -9.43
C THR A 47 7.63 4.27 -10.62
N ALA A 48 7.17 3.03 -10.46
CA ALA A 48 7.18 2.03 -11.53
C ALA A 48 6.32 2.46 -12.72
N ALA A 49 5.14 3.04 -12.49
CA ALA A 49 4.29 3.59 -13.53
C ALA A 49 4.94 4.77 -14.27
N ALA A 50 5.58 5.70 -13.55
CA ALA A 50 6.26 6.83 -14.17
C ALA A 50 7.48 6.38 -14.99
N GLU A 51 8.23 5.42 -14.47
CA GLU A 51 9.35 4.78 -15.16
C GLU A 51 8.87 4.01 -16.40
N TYR A 52 7.75 3.30 -16.31
CA TYR A 52 7.10 2.64 -17.44
C TYR A 52 6.75 3.64 -18.54
N GLN A 53 6.13 4.77 -18.21
CA GLN A 53 5.82 5.80 -19.20
C GLN A 53 7.09 6.36 -19.86
N ARG A 54 8.15 6.56 -19.06
CA ARG A 54 9.43 7.05 -19.57
C ARG A 54 10.04 6.07 -20.56
N GLN A 55 10.03 4.77 -20.28
CA GLN A 55 10.61 3.77 -21.18
C GLN A 55 9.72 3.50 -22.41
N ASN A 56 8.41 3.42 -22.23
CA ASN A 56 7.47 3.09 -23.30
C ASN A 56 7.22 4.26 -24.27
N SER A 57 7.33 5.51 -23.82
CA SER A 57 6.93 6.69 -24.62
C SER A 57 7.97 7.82 -24.60
N ASN A 58 9.18 7.55 -24.11
CA ASN A 58 10.26 8.54 -23.95
C ASN A 58 9.81 9.85 -23.26
N SER A 59 8.84 9.75 -22.36
CA SER A 59 8.16 10.90 -21.74
C SER A 59 8.42 10.95 -20.24
N LYS A 60 8.83 12.12 -19.74
CA LYS A 60 8.98 12.37 -18.29
C LYS A 60 7.71 12.93 -17.64
N LYS A 61 6.56 12.91 -18.32
CA LYS A 61 5.30 13.47 -17.79
C LYS A 61 4.86 12.78 -16.49
N GLY A 62 5.04 11.46 -16.37
CA GLY A 62 4.74 10.69 -15.17
C GLY A 62 5.54 11.20 -13.97
N PHE A 63 6.86 11.36 -14.10
CA PHE A 63 7.68 11.93 -13.05
C PHE A 63 7.33 13.39 -12.72
N LYS A 64 6.92 14.20 -13.71
CA LYS A 64 6.41 15.56 -13.45
C LYS A 64 5.12 15.55 -12.63
N LEU A 65 4.18 14.66 -12.97
CA LEU A 65 2.93 14.47 -12.21
C LEU A 65 3.21 14.06 -10.75
N LEU A 66 4.16 13.15 -10.54
CA LEU A 66 4.57 12.76 -9.19
C LEU A 66 5.20 13.92 -8.42
N ASN A 67 6.04 14.71 -9.04
CA ASN A 67 6.74 15.79 -8.33
C ASN A 67 5.83 16.98 -7.99
N LYS A 68 4.83 17.27 -8.84
CA LYS A 68 4.00 18.49 -8.72
C LYS A 68 2.57 18.19 -8.27
N ASP A 69 1.81 17.44 -9.05
CA ASP A 69 0.37 17.29 -8.87
C ASP A 69 0.01 16.34 -7.72
N LEU A 70 0.73 15.23 -7.58
CA LEU A 70 0.42 14.20 -6.57
C LEU A 70 0.54 14.72 -5.12
N PRO A 71 1.59 15.46 -4.73
CA PRO A 71 1.72 16.01 -3.38
C PRO A 71 0.62 17.01 -3.03
N GLU A 72 0.18 17.84 -3.98
CA GLU A 72 -0.94 18.78 -3.77
C GLU A 72 -2.24 18.01 -3.53
N GLN A 73 -2.49 16.96 -4.31
CA GLN A 73 -3.70 16.14 -4.17
C GLN A 73 -3.75 15.36 -2.86
N ILE A 74 -2.63 14.75 -2.45
CA ILE A 74 -2.54 14.01 -1.18
C ILE A 74 -2.54 14.98 0.02
N GLY A 75 -1.83 16.10 -0.09
CA GLY A 75 -1.67 17.07 1.01
C GLY A 75 -2.95 17.82 1.36
N ASN A 76 -3.86 18.03 0.40
CA ASN A 76 -5.08 18.80 0.63
C ASN A 76 -6.16 18.02 1.38
N ASP A 77 -6.34 16.71 1.13
CA ASP A 77 -7.40 15.94 1.81
C ASP A 77 -7.25 14.39 1.68
N LEU A 78 -6.16 13.82 2.20
CA LEU A 78 -5.96 12.36 2.20
C LEU A 78 -7.09 11.58 2.91
N LEU A 79 -7.68 12.17 3.96
CA LEU A 79 -8.74 11.51 4.74
C LEU A 79 -10.03 11.35 3.93
N SER A 80 -10.33 12.25 2.99
CA SER A 80 -11.51 12.11 2.11
C SER A 80 -11.50 10.86 1.23
N LEU A 81 -10.33 10.26 0.97
CA LEU A 81 -10.22 9.02 0.21
C LEU A 81 -10.75 7.80 0.99
N PHE A 82 -10.84 7.92 2.32
CA PHE A 82 -11.36 6.88 3.20
C PHE A 82 -12.86 7.07 3.39
N GLN A 83 -13.64 6.47 2.48
CA GLN A 83 -15.09 6.59 2.49
C GLN A 83 -15.71 5.42 3.27
N PRO A 84 -16.30 5.65 4.46
CA PRO A 84 -16.88 4.57 5.24
C PRO A 84 -18.19 4.08 4.63
N HIS A 85 -18.57 2.83 4.90
CA HIS A 85 -19.92 2.35 4.62
C HIS A 85 -20.95 3.22 5.36
N GLU A 86 -22.11 3.50 4.74
CA GLU A 86 -23.11 4.44 5.27
C GLU A 86 -23.49 4.16 6.73
N LYS A 87 -23.72 2.88 7.04
CA LYS A 87 -24.09 2.38 8.37
C LYS A 87 -23.03 2.69 9.45
N HIS A 88 -21.78 2.95 9.06
CA HIS A 88 -20.62 3.08 9.95
C HIS A 88 -19.97 4.47 9.91
N SER A 89 -20.52 5.40 9.13
CA SER A 89 -20.04 6.78 9.01
C SER A 89 -19.83 7.49 10.36
N LYS A 90 -20.69 7.23 11.36
CA LYS A 90 -20.57 7.79 12.71
C LYS A 90 -19.40 7.20 13.50
N VAL A 91 -19.17 5.88 13.41
CA VAL A 91 -18.04 5.21 14.07
C VAL A 91 -16.72 5.66 13.44
N PHE A 92 -16.69 5.76 12.12
CA PHE A 92 -15.55 6.29 11.37
C PHE A 92 -15.19 7.71 11.80
N LYS A 93 -16.16 8.64 11.89
CA LYS A 93 -15.91 10.01 12.36
C LYS A 93 -15.29 10.04 13.75
N ILE A 94 -15.78 9.22 14.68
CA ILE A 94 -15.23 9.13 16.05
C ILE A 94 -13.79 8.61 16.02
N LEU A 95 -13.51 7.60 15.20
CA LEU A 95 -12.17 7.02 15.05
C LEU A 95 -11.19 8.01 14.44
N VAL A 96 -11.58 8.73 13.38
CA VAL A 96 -10.77 9.78 12.76
C VAL A 96 -10.55 10.93 13.73
N ASP A 97 -11.60 11.42 14.41
CA ASP A 97 -11.48 12.47 15.44
C ASP A 97 -10.55 12.06 16.59
N TYR A 98 -10.47 10.76 16.90
CA TYR A 98 -9.56 10.25 17.92
C TYR A 98 -8.12 10.20 17.44
N ILE A 99 -7.88 9.73 16.20
CA ILE A 99 -6.54 9.62 15.61
C ILE A 99 -5.95 11.00 15.31
N SER A 100 -6.77 11.95 14.86
CA SER A 100 -6.32 13.30 14.46
C SER A 100 -6.02 14.25 15.62
N ARG A 101 -6.17 13.83 16.90
CA ARG A 101 -5.93 14.70 18.07
C ARG A 101 -4.56 14.46 18.70
N ASP A 102 -3.75 15.51 18.78
CA ASP A 102 -2.39 15.46 19.36
C ASP A 102 -2.37 15.19 20.88
N LYS A 103 -3.38 15.64 21.66
CA LYS A 103 -3.49 15.37 23.11
C LYS A 103 -4.96 15.34 23.56
N PRO A 104 -5.55 14.18 23.89
CA PRO A 104 -6.96 14.13 24.28
C PRO A 104 -7.15 14.43 25.77
N ASN A 105 -8.03 15.39 26.08
CA ASN A 105 -8.72 15.40 27.38
C ASN A 105 -9.78 14.28 27.34
N LYS A 106 -9.37 13.05 27.70
CA LYS A 106 -10.15 11.80 27.52
C LYS A 106 -11.57 11.90 28.07
N PHE A 107 -11.75 12.62 29.18
CA PHE A 107 -13.03 12.79 29.84
C PHE A 107 -14.09 13.44 28.91
N TRP A 108 -13.74 14.55 28.26
CA TRP A 108 -14.67 15.27 27.38
C TRP A 108 -14.99 14.51 26.09
N PHE A 109 -14.05 13.73 25.57
CA PHE A 109 -14.28 12.87 24.40
C PHE A 109 -15.27 11.74 24.72
N ILE A 110 -15.12 11.11 25.89
CA ILE A 110 -16.00 10.02 26.33
C ILE A 110 -17.40 10.55 26.59
N THR A 111 -17.55 11.66 27.33
CA THR A 111 -18.88 12.23 27.64
C THR A 111 -19.61 12.68 26.38
N LYS A 112 -18.92 13.31 25.41
CA LYS A 112 -19.51 13.74 24.13
C LYS A 112 -19.99 12.55 23.27
N ASN A 113 -19.32 11.40 23.36
CA ASN A 113 -19.59 10.25 22.48
C ASN A 113 -20.25 9.07 23.19
N ILE A 114 -20.70 9.21 24.45
CA ILE A 114 -21.14 8.09 25.29
C ILE A 114 -22.33 7.31 24.69
N PHE A 115 -23.25 8.01 24.01
CA PHE A 115 -24.38 7.39 23.31
C PHE A 115 -23.94 6.66 22.02
N HIS A 116 -22.82 7.06 21.42
CA HIS A 116 -22.24 6.37 20.28
C HIS A 116 -21.33 5.21 20.70
N LEU A 117 -20.78 5.21 21.92
CA LEU A 117 -20.03 4.08 22.49
C LEU A 117 -20.88 2.80 22.56
N ARG A 118 -22.21 2.91 22.74
CA ARG A 118 -23.11 1.76 22.61
C ARG A 118 -23.08 1.08 21.23
N LYS A 119 -22.77 1.82 20.16
CA LYS A 119 -22.59 1.24 18.81
C LYS A 119 -21.25 0.52 18.65
N PHE A 120 -20.26 0.79 19.51
CA PHE A 120 -18.98 0.06 19.49
C PHE A 120 -19.13 -1.40 19.93
N TYR A 121 -20.15 -1.77 20.72
CA TYR A 121 -20.38 -3.17 21.09
C TYR A 121 -20.66 -4.09 19.88
N ARG A 122 -21.23 -3.54 18.80
CA ARG A 122 -21.48 -4.27 17.54
C ARG A 122 -20.32 -4.15 16.54
N LEU A 123 -19.27 -3.42 16.89
CA LEU A 123 -18.14 -3.19 15.99
C LEU A 123 -17.41 -4.48 15.59
N PRO A 124 -17.13 -5.46 16.49
CA PRO A 124 -16.46 -6.69 16.09
C PRO A 124 -17.25 -7.50 15.04
N GLU A 125 -18.55 -7.70 15.25
CA GLU A 125 -19.43 -8.40 14.30
C GLU A 125 -19.53 -7.65 12.96
N THR A 126 -19.55 -6.31 13.03
CA THR A 126 -19.60 -5.45 11.86
C THR A 126 -18.32 -5.55 11.04
N LEU A 127 -17.17 -5.44 11.70
CA LEU A 127 -15.85 -5.57 11.08
C LEU A 127 -15.72 -6.95 10.43
N LEU A 128 -16.21 -8.02 11.05
CA LEU A 128 -16.17 -9.36 10.46
C LEU A 128 -16.97 -9.45 9.14
N LYS A 129 -18.09 -8.72 9.03
CA LYS A 129 -18.91 -8.63 7.80
C LYS A 129 -18.31 -7.70 6.74
N THR A 130 -17.42 -6.79 7.12
CA THR A 130 -16.78 -5.80 6.23
C THR A 130 -15.28 -6.05 6.07
N ASN A 131 -14.86 -7.33 6.16
CA ASN A 131 -13.48 -7.76 5.97
C ASN A 131 -12.49 -6.97 6.86
N PHE A 132 -12.87 -6.76 8.11
CA PHE A 132 -12.13 -6.05 9.15
C PHE A 132 -11.83 -4.57 8.86
N GLY A 133 -12.59 -3.90 7.99
CA GLY A 133 -12.44 -2.47 7.72
C GLY A 133 -13.75 -1.69 7.64
N LEU A 134 -13.73 -0.41 8.02
CA LEU A 134 -14.87 0.51 7.93
C LEU A 134 -15.09 1.05 6.51
N CYS A 135 -14.02 1.11 5.72
CA CYS A 135 -13.98 1.53 4.33
C CYS A 135 -13.58 0.36 3.44
N SER A 136 -14.29 0.15 2.32
CA SER A 136 -13.83 -0.76 1.26
C SER A 136 -12.68 -0.16 0.45
N GLY A 137 -12.64 1.17 0.35
CA GLY A 137 -11.75 1.92 -0.52
C GLY A 137 -12.33 2.18 -1.90
N LEU A 138 -13.54 1.70 -2.22
CA LEU A 138 -14.26 2.09 -3.43
C LEU A 138 -15.03 3.40 -3.21
N THR A 139 -15.36 4.07 -4.30
CA THR A 139 -16.17 5.29 -4.28
C THR A 139 -17.61 4.95 -3.92
N ASN A 140 -18.14 5.63 -2.90
CA ASN A 140 -19.54 5.52 -2.54
C ASN A 140 -20.40 6.32 -3.54
N ASN A 141 -21.57 5.79 -3.90
CA ASN A 141 -22.49 6.41 -4.87
C ASN A 141 -22.92 7.85 -4.52
N HIS A 142 -22.79 8.25 -3.26
CA HIS A 142 -23.22 9.57 -2.75
C HIS A 142 -22.07 10.58 -2.62
N GLN A 143 -20.85 10.24 -3.03
CA GLN A 143 -19.70 11.14 -2.92
C GLN A 143 -19.20 11.58 -4.30
N SER A 144 -18.89 12.88 -4.43
CA SER A 144 -18.31 13.46 -5.65
C SER A 144 -16.82 13.15 -5.80
N THR A 145 -16.13 12.84 -4.70
CA THR A 145 -14.71 12.48 -4.66
C THR A 145 -14.53 10.96 -4.77
N LYS A 146 -13.38 10.53 -5.27
CA LYS A 146 -13.06 9.11 -5.45
C LYS A 146 -12.63 8.47 -4.13
N GLY A 147 -13.06 7.23 -3.90
CA GLY A 147 -12.50 6.39 -2.85
C GLY A 147 -11.04 6.01 -3.15
N LEU A 148 -10.28 5.64 -2.13
CA LEU A 148 -8.84 5.39 -2.22
C LEU A 148 -8.43 4.46 -3.39
N THR A 149 -9.12 3.33 -3.57
CA THR A 149 -8.79 2.32 -4.59
C THR A 149 -9.10 2.84 -6.00
N ASP A 150 -10.22 3.54 -6.18
CA ASP A 150 -10.57 4.16 -7.47
C ASP A 150 -9.64 5.33 -7.81
N TRP A 151 -9.25 6.10 -6.79
CA TRP A 151 -8.26 7.16 -6.92
C TRP A 151 -6.90 6.57 -7.32
N LEU A 152 -6.44 5.50 -6.65
CA LEU A 152 -5.19 4.81 -7.00
C LEU A 152 -5.24 4.26 -8.41
N ASN A 153 -6.35 3.65 -8.84
CA ASN A 153 -6.54 3.15 -10.20
C ASN A 153 -6.33 4.26 -11.24
N TYR A 154 -7.02 5.38 -11.06
CA TYR A 154 -6.93 6.53 -11.95
C TYR A 154 -5.50 7.10 -12.00
N TRP A 155 -4.91 7.34 -10.83
CA TRP A 155 -3.58 7.95 -10.77
C TRP A 155 -2.47 7.03 -11.27
N LEU A 156 -2.60 5.72 -11.07
CA LEU A 156 -1.61 4.75 -11.55
C LEU A 156 -1.59 4.73 -13.08
N GLU A 157 -2.76 4.63 -13.72
CA GLU A 157 -2.89 4.65 -15.18
C GLU A 157 -2.53 6.03 -15.77
N LYS A 158 -2.90 7.13 -15.09
CA LYS A 158 -2.50 8.49 -15.48
C LYS A 158 -0.98 8.65 -15.48
N THR A 159 -0.33 8.18 -14.42
CA THR A 159 1.13 8.25 -14.26
C THR A 159 1.84 7.38 -15.29
N ALA A 160 1.27 6.22 -15.61
CA ALA A 160 1.74 5.33 -16.67
C ALA A 160 1.49 5.87 -18.09
N GLY A 161 0.75 6.97 -18.25
CA GLY A 161 0.39 7.52 -19.55
C GLY A 161 -0.63 6.71 -20.34
N ARG A 162 -1.45 5.92 -19.64
CA ARG A 162 -2.39 4.95 -20.24
C ARG A 162 -3.84 5.41 -20.25
N LEU A 163 -4.11 6.65 -19.85
CA LEU A 163 -5.46 7.21 -19.99
C LEU A 163 -5.74 7.58 -21.46
N ASN A 164 -6.92 7.19 -21.94
CA ASN A 164 -7.40 7.57 -23.26
C ASN A 164 -8.52 8.60 -23.12
N HIS A 165 -8.31 9.83 -23.59
CA HIS A 165 -9.22 10.97 -23.39
C HIS A 165 -9.70 11.12 -21.93
N GLY A 166 -8.80 10.91 -20.97
CA GLY A 166 -9.09 10.99 -19.53
C GLY A 166 -9.83 9.78 -18.94
N LYS A 167 -10.14 8.77 -19.74
CA LYS A 167 -10.80 7.52 -19.29
C LYS A 167 -9.78 6.43 -18.99
N LEU A 168 -10.12 5.58 -18.02
CA LEU A 168 -9.35 4.40 -17.64
C LEU A 168 -9.35 3.37 -18.78
N PRO A 169 -8.25 2.63 -18.99
CA PRO A 169 -8.22 1.50 -19.92
C PRO A 169 -9.02 0.30 -19.38
N ASP A 170 -9.51 -0.54 -20.30
CA ASP A 170 -10.21 -1.78 -19.95
C ASP A 170 -9.28 -2.81 -19.28
N ARG A 171 -8.02 -2.90 -19.76
CA ARG A 171 -6.96 -3.73 -19.16
C ARG A 171 -6.09 -2.87 -18.22
N PRO A 172 -5.90 -3.29 -16.96
CA PRO A 172 -5.03 -2.57 -16.03
C PRO A 172 -3.55 -2.73 -16.34
N LEU A 173 -2.73 -1.87 -15.75
CA LEU A 173 -1.28 -2.02 -15.67
C LEU A 173 -0.92 -3.26 -14.83
N THR A 174 -0.17 -4.17 -15.45
CA THR A 174 0.25 -5.44 -14.82
C THR A 174 1.75 -5.45 -14.51
N PHE A 175 2.19 -6.39 -13.66
CA PHE A 175 3.62 -6.57 -13.40
C PHE A 175 4.40 -6.97 -14.67
N GLY A 176 3.76 -7.68 -15.60
CA GLY A 176 4.32 -8.07 -16.88
C GLY A 176 4.59 -6.88 -17.79
N ASP A 177 3.67 -5.91 -17.82
CA ASP A 177 3.87 -4.66 -18.57
C ASP A 177 5.10 -3.91 -18.05
N LEU A 178 5.30 -3.85 -16.72
CA LEU A 178 6.49 -3.26 -16.09
C LEU A 178 7.77 -4.04 -16.44
N LYS A 179 7.72 -5.37 -16.30
CA LYS A 179 8.86 -6.26 -16.56
C LYS A 179 9.32 -6.22 -18.01
N ALA A 180 8.39 -6.09 -18.96
CA ALA A 180 8.71 -5.92 -20.38
C ALA A 180 9.55 -4.66 -20.64
N GLN A 181 9.43 -3.64 -19.78
CA GLN A 181 10.26 -2.43 -19.77
C GLN A 181 11.47 -2.54 -18.82
N GLY A 182 11.84 -3.75 -18.40
CA GLY A 182 12.95 -3.97 -17.48
C GLY A 182 12.75 -3.38 -16.08
N ILE A 183 11.50 -3.18 -15.66
CA ILE A 183 11.14 -2.66 -14.32
C ILE A 183 10.59 -3.82 -13.48
N LYS A 184 11.26 -4.10 -12.37
CA LYS A 184 10.84 -5.12 -11.40
C LYS A 184 10.24 -4.45 -10.18
N LEU A 185 8.91 -4.45 -10.10
CA LEU A 185 8.18 -4.02 -8.91
C LEU A 185 7.99 -5.20 -7.94
N LYS A 186 8.24 -4.99 -6.65
CA LYS A 186 7.81 -5.90 -5.58
C LYS A 186 7.09 -5.13 -4.48
N VAL A 187 5.95 -5.63 -4.05
CA VAL A 187 5.16 -5.03 -2.97
C VAL A 187 5.04 -6.02 -1.82
N ILE A 188 5.20 -5.59 -0.58
CA ILE A 188 5.01 -6.45 0.58
C ILE A 188 3.58 -6.32 1.12
N THR A 189 2.94 -7.45 1.42
CA THR A 189 1.68 -7.53 2.19
C THR A 189 1.86 -8.52 3.34
N THR A 190 1.02 -8.44 4.37
CA THR A 190 1.05 -9.37 5.50
C THR A 190 -0.07 -10.41 5.35
N ASN A 191 0.27 -11.69 5.32
CA ASN A 191 -0.71 -12.76 5.48
C ASN A 191 -0.89 -13.02 6.98
N VAL A 192 -2.00 -12.54 7.54
CA VAL A 192 -2.30 -12.66 8.98
C VAL A 192 -2.62 -14.10 9.35
N SER A 193 -3.17 -14.89 8.41
CA SER A 193 -3.50 -16.30 8.65
C SER A 193 -2.28 -17.19 8.81
N THR A 194 -1.14 -16.84 8.17
CA THR A 194 0.14 -17.56 8.32
C THR A 194 1.17 -16.79 9.15
N GLN A 195 0.83 -15.58 9.60
CA GLN A 195 1.71 -14.68 10.37
C GLN A 195 3.02 -14.34 9.63
N GLN A 196 2.95 -14.22 8.30
CA GLN A 196 4.13 -14.04 7.45
C GLN A 196 4.00 -12.85 6.50
N SER A 197 5.15 -12.24 6.23
CA SER A 197 5.30 -11.29 5.13
C SER A 197 5.25 -12.03 3.80
N THR A 198 4.46 -11.52 2.85
CA THR A 198 4.31 -12.11 1.51
C THR A 198 4.67 -11.06 0.45
N PRO A 199 5.68 -11.31 -0.41
CA PRO A 199 5.95 -10.45 -1.55
C PRO A 199 4.92 -10.69 -2.66
N LEU A 200 4.49 -9.61 -3.29
CA LEU A 200 3.65 -9.58 -4.47
C LEU A 200 4.47 -9.12 -5.70
N PRO A 201 4.19 -9.67 -6.90
CA PRO A 201 3.02 -10.47 -7.25
C PRO A 201 3.07 -11.90 -6.70
N PHE A 202 1.91 -12.54 -6.52
CA PHE A 202 1.85 -13.93 -6.09
C PHE A 202 2.57 -14.83 -7.10
N LEU A 203 3.35 -15.79 -6.62
CA LEU A 203 3.98 -16.81 -7.46
C LEU A 203 3.18 -18.13 -7.47
N ILE A 204 2.26 -18.26 -6.52
CA ILE A 204 1.39 -19.43 -6.35
C ILE A 204 -0.03 -19.11 -6.83
N SER A 205 -0.80 -20.16 -7.14
CA SER A 205 -2.20 -20.02 -7.50
C SER A 205 -3.04 -19.67 -6.26
N CYS A 206 -3.82 -18.60 -6.40
CA CYS A 206 -4.71 -18.08 -5.37
C CYS A 206 -6.09 -17.87 -5.98
N HIS A 207 -7.13 -17.84 -5.15
CA HIS A 207 -8.49 -17.52 -5.57
C HIS A 207 -9.09 -16.44 -4.69
N ALA A 208 -10.13 -15.77 -5.13
CA ALA A 208 -10.94 -14.89 -4.30
C ALA A 208 -12.40 -15.02 -4.70
N LYS A 209 -13.33 -14.81 -3.76
CA LYS A 209 -14.74 -14.78 -4.09
C LYS A 209 -15.05 -13.58 -4.98
N LEU A 210 -15.87 -13.79 -6.01
CA LEU A 210 -16.28 -12.72 -6.92
C LEU A 210 -16.93 -11.54 -6.17
N LYS A 211 -17.75 -11.82 -5.15
CA LYS A 211 -18.35 -10.79 -4.29
C LYS A 211 -17.30 -9.91 -3.61
N ASP A 212 -16.24 -10.51 -3.07
CA ASP A 212 -15.18 -9.75 -2.40
C ASP A 212 -14.39 -8.90 -3.39
N LEU A 213 -14.12 -9.42 -4.59
CA LEU A 213 -13.48 -8.65 -5.66
C LEU A 213 -14.33 -7.44 -6.07
N LYS A 214 -15.63 -7.62 -6.27
CA LYS A 214 -16.58 -6.52 -6.57
C LYS A 214 -16.63 -5.47 -5.47
N ASN A 215 -16.46 -5.88 -4.21
CA ASN A 215 -16.53 -4.98 -3.06
C ASN A 215 -15.21 -4.25 -2.79
N LEU A 216 -14.07 -4.75 -3.27
CA LEU A 216 -12.74 -4.23 -2.93
C LEU A 216 -11.99 -3.61 -4.12
N LEU A 217 -12.37 -3.92 -5.36
CA LEU A 217 -11.66 -3.50 -6.56
C LEU A 217 -12.57 -2.76 -7.57
N PRO A 218 -12.00 -1.82 -8.36
CA PRO A 218 -12.73 -1.13 -9.41
C PRO A 218 -13.22 -2.09 -10.49
N SER A 219 -14.32 -1.73 -11.16
CA SER A 219 -15.01 -2.61 -12.11
C SER A 219 -14.15 -3.05 -13.30
N ASN A 220 -13.26 -2.20 -13.80
CA ASN A 220 -12.33 -2.57 -14.87
C ASN A 220 -11.35 -3.66 -14.43
N LEU A 221 -10.86 -3.60 -13.19
CA LEU A 221 -10.02 -4.66 -12.62
C LEU A 221 -10.79 -5.96 -12.46
N VAL A 222 -12.02 -5.91 -11.92
CA VAL A 222 -12.84 -7.11 -11.73
C VAL A 222 -13.13 -7.78 -13.07
N LYS A 223 -13.49 -7.01 -14.11
CA LYS A 223 -13.68 -7.53 -15.47
C LYS A 223 -12.41 -8.20 -16.00
N TYR A 224 -11.24 -7.58 -15.82
CA TYR A 224 -9.97 -8.18 -16.21
C TYR A 224 -9.72 -9.51 -15.49
N LEU A 225 -9.91 -9.57 -14.16
CA LEU A 225 -9.70 -10.79 -13.37
C LEU A 225 -10.65 -11.93 -13.81
N VAL A 226 -11.92 -11.61 -14.04
CA VAL A 226 -12.91 -12.55 -14.54
C VAL A 226 -12.55 -13.06 -15.94
N ASN A 227 -12.10 -12.18 -16.84
CA ASN A 227 -11.67 -12.58 -18.18
C ASN A 227 -10.44 -13.49 -18.14
N GLN A 228 -9.45 -13.19 -17.29
CA GLN A 228 -8.27 -14.05 -17.11
C GLN A 228 -8.65 -15.44 -16.58
N HIS A 229 -9.62 -15.49 -15.66
CA HIS A 229 -10.17 -16.76 -15.18
C HIS A 229 -10.86 -17.54 -16.30
N ASN A 230 -11.74 -16.91 -17.08
CA ASN A 230 -12.42 -17.52 -18.24
C ASN A 230 -11.44 -18.07 -19.27
N SER A 231 -10.36 -17.36 -19.58
CA SER A 231 -9.37 -17.83 -20.55
C SER A 231 -8.67 -19.12 -20.11
N THR A 232 -8.73 -19.45 -18.81
CA THR A 232 -8.15 -20.70 -18.28
C THR A 232 -9.22 -21.72 -17.84
N SER A 233 -10.50 -21.34 -17.83
CA SER A 233 -11.61 -22.13 -17.28
C SER A 233 -12.79 -22.10 -18.25
N ASN A 234 -13.28 -23.25 -18.71
CA ASN A 234 -14.41 -23.37 -19.65
C ASN A 234 -15.79 -22.97 -19.03
N GLN A 235 -15.82 -22.21 -17.94
CA GLN A 235 -17.05 -21.77 -17.27
C GLN A 235 -17.27 -20.27 -17.46
N THR A 236 -18.47 -19.89 -17.92
CA THR A 236 -18.84 -18.50 -18.24
C THR A 236 -19.85 -17.88 -17.26
N ILE A 237 -20.42 -18.67 -16.35
CA ILE A 237 -21.44 -18.22 -15.38
C ILE A 237 -20.83 -18.17 -13.98
N PHE A 238 -20.90 -17.01 -13.33
CA PHE A 238 -20.38 -16.79 -11.99
C PHE A 238 -21.48 -16.35 -11.04
N ASN A 239 -21.65 -17.08 -9.94
CA ASN A 239 -22.40 -16.60 -8.78
C ASN A 239 -21.48 -15.78 -7.85
N ASP A 240 -22.05 -15.08 -6.87
CA ASP A 240 -21.28 -14.20 -5.99
C ASP A 240 -20.29 -14.94 -5.07
N ASP A 241 -20.55 -16.21 -4.75
CA ASP A 241 -19.66 -17.07 -3.96
C ASP A 241 -18.61 -17.80 -4.81
N TYR A 242 -18.59 -17.58 -6.12
CA TYR A 242 -17.67 -18.22 -7.03
C TYR A 242 -16.22 -17.80 -6.77
N LEU A 243 -15.32 -18.78 -6.76
CA LEU A 243 -13.89 -18.56 -6.59
C LEU A 243 -13.22 -18.22 -7.94
N VAL A 244 -12.95 -16.94 -8.14
CA VAL A 244 -12.20 -16.44 -9.28
C VAL A 244 -10.71 -16.63 -9.02
N ARG A 245 -10.00 -17.23 -9.97
CA ARG A 245 -8.54 -17.36 -9.91
C ARG A 245 -7.88 -15.99 -10.01
N ILE A 246 -6.96 -15.72 -9.09
CA ILE A 246 -6.13 -14.53 -9.13
C ILE A 246 -4.93 -14.79 -10.06
N PRO A 247 -4.67 -13.91 -11.04
CA PRO A 247 -3.49 -14.02 -11.88
C PRO A 247 -2.21 -13.94 -11.07
N LYS A 248 -1.23 -14.78 -11.41
CA LYS A 248 0.06 -14.87 -10.73
C LYS A 248 1.15 -14.17 -11.55
N GLY A 249 2.21 -13.73 -10.89
CA GLY A 249 3.39 -13.16 -11.52
C GLY A 249 3.05 -11.98 -12.43
N ASP A 250 3.48 -12.09 -13.69
CA ASP A 250 3.41 -11.04 -14.71
C ASP A 250 1.96 -10.62 -15.03
N GLU A 251 0.97 -11.49 -14.87
CA GLU A 251 -0.43 -11.17 -15.19
C GLU A 251 -1.18 -10.42 -14.08
N MET A 252 -0.59 -10.34 -12.88
CA MET A 252 -1.22 -9.71 -11.73
C MET A 252 -1.34 -8.18 -11.96
N PRO A 253 -2.51 -7.56 -11.69
CA PRO A 253 -2.63 -6.11 -11.72
C PRO A 253 -1.80 -5.46 -10.61
N VAL A 254 -1.07 -4.39 -10.96
CA VAL A 254 -0.27 -3.63 -9.99
C VAL A 254 -1.17 -3.01 -8.90
N LEU A 255 -2.33 -2.46 -9.29
CA LEU A 255 -3.29 -1.90 -8.35
C LEU A 255 -3.76 -2.92 -7.30
N MET A 256 -3.99 -4.18 -7.70
CA MET A 256 -4.43 -5.21 -6.77
C MET A 256 -3.36 -5.46 -5.70
N ALA A 257 -2.08 -5.54 -6.09
CA ALA A 257 -1.00 -5.73 -5.14
C ALA A 257 -0.84 -4.56 -4.16
N VAL A 258 -0.92 -3.32 -4.67
CA VAL A 258 -0.88 -2.12 -3.83
C VAL A 258 -2.07 -2.08 -2.88
N ARG A 259 -3.28 -2.37 -3.36
CA ARG A 259 -4.49 -2.38 -2.53
C ARG A 259 -4.42 -3.41 -1.41
N MET A 260 -3.87 -4.60 -1.67
CA MET A 260 -3.63 -5.61 -0.65
C MET A 260 -2.60 -5.15 0.40
N SER A 261 -1.53 -4.50 -0.04
CA SER A 261 -0.50 -3.94 0.84
C SER A 261 -0.98 -2.77 1.71
N LEU A 262 -2.13 -2.16 1.41
CA LEU A 262 -2.70 -1.01 2.12
C LEU A 262 -3.85 -1.38 3.06
N SER A 263 -4.23 -2.66 3.14
CA SER A 263 -5.34 -3.14 3.95
C SER A 263 -5.11 -2.89 5.44
N PHE A 264 -5.42 -1.67 5.89
CA PHE A 264 -5.15 -1.14 7.20
C PHE A 264 -6.28 -1.54 8.18
N PRO A 265 -6.04 -2.44 9.15
CA PRO A 265 -7.08 -2.98 10.01
C PRO A 265 -7.95 -1.89 10.65
N VAL A 266 -9.24 -2.19 10.78
CA VAL A 266 -10.31 -1.28 11.23
C VAL A 266 -10.65 -0.18 10.23
N LEU A 267 -9.69 0.46 9.56
CA LEU A 267 -9.98 1.55 8.63
C LEU A 267 -10.33 1.05 7.23
N LEU A 268 -9.44 0.27 6.61
CA LEU A 268 -9.53 -0.16 5.22
C LEU A 268 -9.56 -1.69 5.17
N ALA A 269 -10.59 -2.22 4.52
CA ALA A 269 -10.89 -3.65 4.49
C ALA A 269 -9.68 -4.51 4.05
N ALA A 270 -9.45 -5.60 4.78
CA ALA A 270 -8.54 -6.69 4.47
C ALA A 270 -8.96 -7.41 3.19
N PHE A 271 -8.00 -8.08 2.56
CA PHE A 271 -8.21 -8.82 1.32
C PHE A 271 -8.38 -10.32 1.63
N PRO A 272 -9.58 -10.90 1.43
CA PRO A 272 -9.79 -12.34 1.58
C PRO A 272 -9.28 -13.07 0.32
N ILE A 273 -8.33 -13.98 0.50
CA ILE A 273 -7.76 -14.80 -0.57
C ILE A 273 -7.81 -16.27 -0.15
N TYR A 274 -8.28 -17.14 -1.04
CA TYR A 274 -8.36 -18.58 -0.82
C TYR A 274 -7.14 -19.28 -1.41
N GLN A 275 -6.44 -20.07 -0.58
CA GLN A 275 -5.23 -20.81 -0.96
C GLN A 275 -5.32 -22.27 -0.51
N VAL A 276 -4.72 -23.15 -1.30
CA VAL A 276 -4.63 -24.58 -0.98
C VAL A 276 -3.50 -24.79 0.03
N ASP A 277 -3.81 -25.33 1.20
CA ASP A 277 -2.82 -25.65 2.24
C ASP A 277 -2.09 -26.95 1.91
N ARG A 278 -0.94 -26.82 1.25
CA ARG A 278 -0.13 -27.97 0.83
C ARG A 278 0.60 -28.67 1.97
N SER A 279 0.72 -28.05 3.16
CA SER A 279 1.35 -28.71 4.30
C SER A 279 0.56 -29.94 4.76
N ARG A 280 -0.77 -29.90 4.56
CA ARG A 280 -1.68 -31.02 4.83
C ARG A 280 -1.58 -32.18 3.88
N ARG A 281 -0.84 -32.05 2.76
CA ARG A 281 -0.60 -33.17 1.84
C ARG A 281 0.10 -34.34 2.55
N LEU A 282 0.86 -34.07 3.60
CA LEU A 282 1.55 -35.09 4.40
C LEU A 282 0.62 -35.80 5.41
N LEU A 283 -0.63 -35.38 5.54
CA LEU A 283 -1.59 -35.92 6.52
C LEU A 283 -2.54 -36.98 5.93
N ASP A 284 -2.33 -37.42 4.68
CA ASP A 284 -3.21 -38.37 3.93
C ASP A 284 -4.71 -38.01 3.95
N ASP A 285 -5.01 -36.73 4.10
CA ASP A 285 -6.38 -36.19 4.15
C ASP A 285 -6.71 -35.50 2.82
N ASP A 286 -7.68 -36.01 2.06
CA ASP A 286 -8.16 -35.41 0.80
C ASP A 286 -8.62 -33.93 0.94
N ASP A 287 -8.87 -33.46 2.17
CA ASP A 287 -9.15 -32.05 2.51
C ASP A 287 -7.98 -31.10 2.15
N TYR A 288 -6.76 -31.59 1.89
CA TYR A 288 -5.64 -30.72 1.45
C TYR A 288 -5.93 -30.00 0.13
N LYS A 289 -6.90 -30.47 -0.68
CA LYS A 289 -7.30 -29.86 -1.95
C LYS A 289 -8.27 -28.68 -1.78
N VAL A 290 -8.90 -28.54 -0.61
CA VAL A 290 -9.90 -27.49 -0.35
C VAL A 290 -9.20 -26.15 -0.09
N PRO A 291 -9.46 -25.09 -0.88
CA PRO A 291 -8.90 -23.77 -0.62
C PRO A 291 -9.39 -23.20 0.71
N ARG A 292 -8.46 -22.77 1.56
CA ARG A 292 -8.73 -22.13 2.86
C ARG A 292 -8.60 -20.62 2.74
N LEU A 293 -9.45 -19.92 3.48
CA LEU A 293 -9.44 -18.47 3.54
C LEU A 293 -8.20 -17.97 4.28
N CYS A 294 -7.41 -17.16 3.60
CA CYS A 294 -6.28 -16.39 4.12
C CYS A 294 -6.61 -14.90 4.11
N TRP A 295 -6.27 -14.22 5.20
CA TRP A 295 -6.48 -12.78 5.36
C TRP A 295 -5.20 -12.02 5.07
N TYR A 296 -5.24 -11.19 4.03
CA TYR A 296 -4.15 -10.28 3.68
C TYR A 296 -4.43 -8.87 4.19
N SER A 297 -3.43 -8.30 4.85
CA SER A 297 -3.47 -6.99 5.49
C SER A 297 -2.23 -6.16 5.12
N ASP A 298 -2.12 -4.97 5.70
CA ASP A 298 -1.08 -4.01 5.43
C ASP A 298 0.33 -4.62 5.57
N GLY A 299 1.19 -4.34 4.59
CA GLY A 299 2.55 -4.89 4.55
C GLY A 299 3.46 -4.41 5.68
N GLY A 300 3.17 -3.23 6.23
CA GLY A 300 3.89 -2.62 7.33
C GLY A 300 3.74 -3.35 8.66
N ILE A 301 2.75 -4.25 8.80
CA ILE A 301 2.56 -5.05 10.01
C ILE A 301 3.74 -6.01 10.25
N THR A 302 4.25 -6.65 9.20
CA THR A 302 5.37 -7.62 9.32
C THR A 302 6.70 -7.09 8.80
N SER A 303 6.70 -6.29 7.74
CA SER A 303 7.94 -5.75 7.17
C SER A 303 7.70 -4.37 6.57
N ASN A 304 7.88 -3.34 7.40
CA ASN A 304 7.65 -1.96 7.01
C ASN A 304 8.76 -1.36 6.12
N PHE A 305 9.98 -1.93 6.14
CA PHE A 305 11.09 -1.48 5.27
C PHE A 305 11.83 -2.68 4.64
N PRO A 306 11.34 -3.22 3.51
CA PRO A 306 11.85 -4.46 2.94
C PRO A 306 13.10 -4.23 2.07
N ILE A 307 14.15 -3.60 2.65
CA ILE A 307 15.36 -3.18 1.93
C ILE A 307 16.08 -4.36 1.25
N HIS A 308 15.95 -5.56 1.81
CA HIS A 308 16.56 -6.80 1.34
C HIS A 308 15.92 -7.41 0.07
N LEU A 309 14.82 -6.82 -0.46
CA LEU A 309 14.03 -7.41 -1.56
C LEU A 309 14.82 -7.71 -2.84
N PHE A 310 15.90 -6.95 -3.04
CA PHE A 310 16.72 -6.95 -4.24
C PHE A 310 18.20 -7.17 -3.94
N ASP A 311 18.52 -7.61 -2.72
CA ASP A 311 19.90 -7.94 -2.36
C ASP A 311 20.43 -9.05 -3.28
N ASN A 312 21.67 -8.87 -3.71
CA ASN A 312 22.41 -9.84 -4.49
C ASN A 312 23.83 -9.90 -3.96
N MET A 313 24.48 -11.07 -4.07
CA MET A 313 25.84 -11.27 -3.55
C MET A 313 26.85 -10.27 -4.16
N PHE A 314 26.61 -9.89 -5.42
CA PHE A 314 27.38 -8.86 -6.13
C PHE A 314 26.42 -7.81 -6.70
N PRO A 315 26.15 -6.72 -5.95
CA PRO A 315 25.28 -5.65 -6.42
C PRO A 315 25.86 -4.97 -7.66
N SER A 316 25.12 -4.95 -8.77
CA SER A 316 25.55 -4.31 -10.02
C SER A 316 25.20 -2.83 -10.12
N ARG A 317 24.43 -2.30 -9.15
CA ARG A 317 23.93 -0.93 -9.10
C ARG A 317 23.59 -0.52 -7.66
N PRO A 318 23.54 0.78 -7.34
CA PRO A 318 23.15 1.24 -6.00
C PRO A 318 21.67 0.99 -5.72
N THR A 319 21.36 0.66 -4.46
CA THR A 319 19.99 0.63 -3.93
C THR A 319 19.78 1.82 -3.01
N PHE A 320 18.82 2.68 -3.33
CA PHE A 320 18.39 3.76 -2.46
C PHE A 320 17.27 3.27 -1.55
N GLY A 321 17.53 3.29 -0.24
CA GLY A 321 16.53 3.03 0.78
C GLY A 321 16.04 4.34 1.40
N ILE A 322 14.74 4.67 1.26
CA ILE A 322 14.18 5.88 1.85
C ILE A 322 13.27 5.51 3.02
N SER A 323 13.63 6.00 4.20
CA SER A 323 12.84 5.93 5.45
C SER A 323 12.47 7.34 5.89
N LEU A 324 11.27 7.51 6.43
CA LEU A 324 10.84 8.72 7.11
C LEU A 324 10.57 8.38 8.57
N ASP A 325 11.16 9.18 9.45
CA ASP A 325 11.08 8.99 10.90
C ASP A 325 10.89 10.35 11.58
N LYS A 326 10.53 10.33 12.87
CA LYS A 326 10.40 11.54 13.68
C LYS A 326 11.75 12.26 13.71
N TYR A 327 11.70 13.57 13.48
CA TYR A 327 12.89 14.40 13.60
C TYR A 327 13.36 14.42 15.05
N HIS A 328 14.65 14.15 15.27
CA HIS A 328 15.28 14.25 16.59
C HIS A 328 16.13 15.52 16.63
N GLU A 329 15.84 16.40 17.60
CA GLU A 329 16.50 17.70 17.74
C GLU A 329 18.03 17.60 17.91
N HIS A 330 18.52 16.50 18.50
CA HIS A 330 19.94 16.23 18.71
C HIS A 330 20.67 15.63 17.48
N ARG A 331 20.03 15.44 16.33
CA ARG A 331 20.70 15.01 15.07
C ARG A 331 21.49 16.14 14.39
N GLN A 332 21.86 17.19 15.12
CA GLN A 332 22.75 18.24 14.60
C GLN A 332 24.16 17.66 14.53
N GLU A 333 24.72 17.54 13.32
CA GLU A 333 26.17 17.42 13.18
C GLU A 333 26.79 18.73 13.69
N SER A 334 27.79 18.60 14.57
CA SER A 334 28.65 19.72 14.95
C SER A 334 29.48 20.11 13.73
N ASP A 335 29.06 21.15 13.02
CA ASP A 335 29.97 21.90 12.15
C ASP A 335 31.09 22.43 13.05
N GLU A 336 32.30 21.84 12.96
CA GLU A 336 33.49 22.31 13.70
C GLU A 336 33.86 23.76 13.32
N ASP A 337 33.38 24.23 12.17
CA ASP A 337 33.57 25.59 11.71
C ASP A 337 32.22 26.32 11.54
N ASN A 338 31.97 27.23 12.48
CA ASN A 338 31.13 28.43 12.39
C ASN A 338 29.70 28.43 13.01
N LYS A 339 29.59 29.37 13.95
CA LYS A 339 28.46 29.96 14.68
C LYS A 339 27.05 29.89 14.04
N MET A 340 26.09 29.60 14.93
CA MET A 340 24.63 29.68 14.79
C MET A 340 23.95 28.47 14.11
N SER A 341 23.69 27.45 14.93
CA SER A 341 22.84 26.30 14.63
C SER A 341 21.40 26.75 14.32
N VAL A 342 21.01 26.74 13.04
CA VAL A 342 19.62 26.95 12.62
C VAL A 342 18.86 25.62 12.78
N PRO A 343 17.78 25.55 13.58
CA PRO A 343 16.96 24.35 13.71
C PRO A 343 16.48 23.85 12.34
N GLY A 344 16.80 22.61 12.00
CA GLY A 344 16.30 21.94 10.79
C GLY A 344 17.14 22.12 9.51
N LYS A 345 18.42 22.52 9.61
CA LYS A 345 19.34 22.61 8.47
C LYS A 345 19.74 21.23 7.89
N ASN A 346 19.88 20.19 8.73
CA ASN A 346 20.13 18.81 8.31
C ASN A 346 18.94 17.89 8.69
N ARG A 347 17.97 17.76 7.78
CA ARG A 347 16.82 16.83 7.91
C ARG A 347 17.02 15.50 7.18
N VAL A 348 18.15 15.34 6.51
CA VAL A 348 18.51 14.13 5.77
C VAL A 348 19.68 13.48 6.49
N TYR A 349 19.54 12.20 6.81
CA TYR A 349 20.62 11.39 7.36
C TYR A 349 20.94 10.30 6.37
N LEU A 350 22.19 10.26 5.91
CA LEU A 350 22.69 9.22 5.02
C LEU A 350 23.85 8.51 5.72
N PRO A 351 23.73 7.22 6.07
CA PRO A 351 24.84 6.49 6.68
C PRO A 351 26.04 6.47 5.73
N THR A 352 27.22 6.85 6.22
CA THR A 352 28.46 6.89 5.41
C THR A 352 29.14 5.53 5.33
N ASN A 353 28.78 4.58 6.20
CA ASN A 353 29.22 3.20 6.14
C ASN A 353 28.10 2.22 6.52
N ALA A 354 28.29 0.94 6.19
CA ALA A 354 27.28 -0.11 6.39
C ALA A 354 26.91 -0.33 7.86
N ASN A 355 27.80 -0.03 8.81
CA ASN A 355 27.52 -0.20 10.24
C ASN A 355 26.56 0.87 10.77
N GLN A 356 26.67 2.11 10.30
CA GLN A 356 25.77 3.21 10.67
C GLN A 356 24.32 2.98 10.21
N GLY A 357 24.13 2.23 9.12
CA GLY A 357 22.81 1.85 8.62
C GLY A 357 22.11 0.75 9.42
N LYS A 358 22.81 0.05 10.34
CA LYS A 358 22.24 -1.05 11.14
C LYS A 358 21.37 -0.56 12.28
N THR A 359 21.65 0.63 12.82
CA THR A 359 20.93 1.20 13.95
C THR A 359 19.82 2.11 13.46
N ILE A 360 18.58 1.61 13.48
CA ILE A 360 17.38 2.37 13.14
C ILE A 360 16.89 3.09 14.40
N PRO A 361 16.40 4.35 14.32
CA PRO A 361 15.81 5.05 15.47
C PRO A 361 14.70 4.23 16.15
N ILE A 362 14.75 4.19 17.49
CA ILE A 362 13.77 3.48 18.31
C ILE A 362 12.72 4.48 18.79
N ASN A 363 11.46 4.27 18.39
CA ASN A 363 10.35 5.09 18.84
C ASN A 363 9.90 4.68 20.25
N THR A 364 9.71 5.66 21.14
CA THR A 364 9.21 5.39 22.51
C THR A 364 7.70 5.16 22.49
N ILE A 365 7.25 4.03 23.04
CA ILE A 365 5.82 3.69 23.17
C ILE A 365 5.35 4.10 24.56
N LYS A 366 4.54 5.17 24.65
CA LYS A 366 4.09 5.76 25.94
C LYS A 366 2.63 5.47 26.30
N SER A 367 1.88 4.81 25.43
CA SER A 367 0.47 4.50 25.66
C SER A 367 0.02 3.27 24.87
N PHE A 368 -1.10 2.67 25.26
CA PHE A 368 -1.73 1.59 24.51
C PHE A 368 -2.11 2.02 23.07
N SER A 369 -2.52 3.27 22.87
CA SER A 369 -2.78 3.80 21.53
C SER A 369 -1.50 3.94 20.70
N SER A 370 -0.39 4.36 21.32
CA SER A 370 0.92 4.40 20.67
C SER A 370 1.47 3.01 20.38
N PHE A 371 1.15 2.01 21.22
CA PHE A 371 1.49 0.61 21.00
C PHE A 371 0.75 0.04 19.78
N LEU A 372 -0.59 0.17 19.75
CA LEU A 372 -1.40 -0.23 18.60
C LEU A 372 -1.01 0.54 17.33
N GLY A 373 -0.76 1.84 17.45
CA GLY A 373 -0.26 2.64 16.35
C GLY A 373 1.06 2.12 15.81
N SER A 374 1.99 1.67 16.66
CA SER A 374 3.27 1.10 16.23
C SER A 374 3.11 -0.23 15.49
N ILE A 375 2.18 -1.10 15.92
CA ILE A 375 1.88 -2.37 15.23
C ILE A 375 1.39 -2.12 13.81
N PHE A 376 0.55 -1.10 13.62
CA PHE A 376 0.00 -0.79 12.31
C PHE A 376 0.77 0.32 11.57
N SER A 377 1.95 0.71 12.05
CA SER A 377 2.77 1.79 11.45
C SER A 377 2.06 3.16 11.32
N LEU A 378 1.18 3.50 12.28
CA LEU A 378 0.49 4.79 12.41
C LEU A 378 1.31 5.90 13.13
N SER A 379 2.63 5.75 13.26
CA SER A 379 3.47 6.48 14.25
C SER A 379 3.65 7.97 14.00
#